data_AF-A0A0F9D5S1-F1
#
_entry.id   AF-A0A0F9D5S1-F1
#
_cell.length_a   1.000
_cell.length_b   1.000
_cell.length_c   1.000
_cell.angle_alpha   90.00
_cell.angle_beta   90.00
_cell.angle_gamma   90.00
#
_symmetry.space_group_name_H-M   'P 1'
#
loop_
_entity.id
_entity.type
_entity.pdbx_description
1 polymer ?
#
loop_
_entity_poly.entity_id
_entity_poly.type
_entity_poly.pdbx_seq_one_letter_code
_entity_poly.pdbx_strand_id
1 'polypeptide(L)'
;MKYPEDFINKVIQGDCLRVMKEMPDKCVDLVLTDPPYGISFMGKDWDKALPDKKIWAECLRVLKPGSFAFVMSIPRADCLSRMIISLEDAGFRVDFSPIFWTYATGFPKAQNIGKAVDKRLGAEREVIGKQGRQNSNMAREWWYGRL
;
A
#
# COMPACT_ATOMS: atom_id res chain seq x y z
N MET A 1 -8.98 24.83 -12.36
CA MET A 1 -8.88 24.09 -13.64
C MET A 1 -10.25 24.02 -14.29
N LYS A 2 -10.35 23.91 -15.61
CA LYS A 2 -11.63 23.75 -16.33
C LYS A 2 -11.98 22.26 -16.49
N TYR A 3 -13.14 21.85 -15.98
CA TYR A 3 -13.65 20.49 -16.15
C TYR A 3 -14.50 20.37 -17.42
N PRO A 4 -14.38 19.27 -18.20
CA PRO A 4 -13.49 18.12 -18.00
C PRO A 4 -12.11 18.26 -18.64
N GLU A 5 -11.87 19.29 -19.46
CA GLU A 5 -10.76 19.32 -20.43
C GLU A 5 -9.37 19.33 -19.78
N ASP A 6 -9.25 19.89 -18.57
CA ASP A 6 -8.00 19.91 -17.82
C ASP A 6 -7.72 18.62 -17.03
N PHE A 7 -8.68 17.69 -16.97
CA PHE A 7 -8.58 16.47 -16.15
C PHE A 7 -8.47 15.18 -16.98
N ILE A 8 -9.07 15.13 -18.16
CA ILE A 8 -9.11 13.90 -18.96
C ILE A 8 -7.76 13.65 -19.65
N ASN A 9 -7.28 12.40 -19.55
CA ASN A 9 -6.03 11.92 -20.16
C ASN A 9 -4.79 12.74 -19.79
N LYS A 10 -4.78 13.33 -18.59
CA LYS A 10 -3.69 14.16 -18.06
C LYS A 10 -3.26 13.67 -16.69
N VAL A 11 -1.96 13.75 -16.43
CA VAL A 11 -1.42 13.61 -15.07
C VAL A 11 -1.35 15.01 -14.46
N ILE A 12 -2.04 15.19 -13.34
CA ILE A 12 -2.11 16.48 -12.65
C ILE A 12 -1.10 16.45 -11.51
N GLN A 13 -0.13 17.36 -11.55
CA GLN A 13 0.80 17.54 -10.46
C GLN A 13 0.16 18.43 -9.38
N GLY A 14 -0.18 17.85 -8.23
CA GLY A 14 -0.74 18.61 -7.12
C GLY A 14 -1.06 17.75 -5.91
N ASP A 15 -1.44 18.43 -4.83
CA ASP A 15 -2.05 17.78 -3.67
C ASP A 15 -3.44 17.23 -4.06
N CYS A 16 -3.65 15.93 -3.86
CA CYS A 16 -4.87 15.27 -4.32
C CYS A 16 -6.15 15.87 -3.72
N LEU A 17 -6.12 16.32 -2.46
CA LEU A 17 -7.27 16.93 -1.80
C LEU A 17 -7.62 18.27 -2.43
N ARG A 18 -6.62 19.09 -2.77
CA ARG A 18 -6.83 20.37 -3.46
C ARG A 18 -7.33 20.16 -4.88
N VAL A 19 -6.73 19.24 -5.63
CA VAL A 19 -7.11 18.95 -7.02
C VAL A 19 -8.54 18.41 -7.10
N MET A 20 -8.92 17.47 -6.22
CA MET A 20 -10.27 16.91 -6.22
C MET A 20 -11.34 17.97 -5.94
N LYS A 21 -11.06 18.98 -5.10
CA LYS A 21 -12.00 20.09 -4.85
C LYS A 21 -12.32 20.94 -6.07
N GLU A 22 -11.48 20.90 -7.10
CA GLU A 22 -11.74 21.58 -8.38
C GLU A 22 -12.63 20.75 -9.31
N MET A 23 -12.88 19.47 -8.98
CA MET A 23 -13.77 18.58 -9.73
C MET A 23 -15.22 18.74 -9.26
N PRO A 24 -16.22 18.70 -10.17
CA PRO A 24 -17.63 18.70 -9.79
C PRO A 24 -18.02 17.50 -8.93
N ASP A 25 -19.14 17.62 -8.23
CA ASP A 25 -19.75 16.48 -7.53
C ASP A 25 -20.16 15.41 -8.54
N LYS A 26 -20.05 14.13 -8.14
CA LYS A 26 -20.60 12.98 -8.88
C LYS A 26 -20.17 12.94 -10.35
N CYS A 27 -18.90 13.24 -10.62
CA CYS A 27 -18.35 13.33 -11.96
C CYS A 27 -17.43 12.16 -12.35
N VAL A 28 -17.12 11.25 -11.42
CA VAL A 28 -16.21 10.11 -11.60
C VAL A 28 -16.95 8.79 -11.46
N ASP A 29 -16.71 7.85 -12.38
CA ASP A 29 -17.33 6.52 -12.38
C ASP A 29 -16.58 5.48 -11.51
N LEU A 30 -15.29 5.70 -11.26
CA LEU A 30 -14.41 4.82 -10.49
C LEU A 30 -13.27 5.60 -9.83
N VAL A 31 -13.02 5.34 -8.56
CA VAL A 31 -11.76 5.73 -7.89
C VAL A 31 -10.87 4.49 -7.78
N LEU A 32 -9.66 4.56 -8.33
CA LEU A 32 -8.62 3.56 -8.15
C LEU A 32 -7.40 4.25 -7.55
N THR A 33 -6.98 3.84 -6.36
CA THR A 33 -5.94 4.57 -5.63
C THR A 33 -5.02 3.66 -4.83
N ASP A 34 -3.76 4.05 -4.75
CA ASP A 34 -2.72 3.47 -3.92
C ASP A 34 -2.21 4.51 -2.92
N PRO A 35 -2.93 4.68 -1.78
CA PRO A 35 -2.60 5.72 -0.81
C PRO A 35 -1.37 5.34 0.03
N PRO A 36 -0.79 6.31 0.77
CA PRO A 36 0.11 6.00 1.88
C PRO A 36 -0.52 5.02 2.89
N TYR A 37 0.28 4.10 3.42
CA TYR A 37 -0.13 3.07 4.39
C TYR A 37 0.29 3.39 5.82
N GLY A 38 1.04 4.47 6.03
CA GLY A 38 1.49 4.88 7.37
C GLY A 38 2.57 3.96 7.94
N ILE A 39 3.39 3.35 7.08
CA ILE A 39 4.38 2.34 7.48
C ILE A 39 5.81 2.86 7.44
N SER A 40 5.98 4.17 7.26
CA SER A 40 7.25 4.86 7.08
C SER A 40 8.10 4.21 5.99
N PHE A 41 7.48 3.86 4.85
CA PHE A 41 8.12 3.16 3.76
C PHE A 41 9.40 3.89 3.33
N MET A 42 10.54 3.20 3.44
CA MET A 42 11.88 3.74 3.15
C MET A 42 12.22 5.04 3.89
N GLY A 43 11.63 5.27 5.07
CA GLY A 43 11.83 6.48 5.88
C GLY A 43 11.30 7.76 5.23
N LYS A 44 10.39 7.65 4.25
CA LYS A 44 9.84 8.81 3.55
C LYS A 44 8.68 9.43 4.32
N ASP A 45 8.63 10.76 4.31
CA ASP A 45 7.66 11.54 5.09
C ASP A 45 6.21 11.34 4.64
N TRP A 46 6.00 11.10 3.34
CA TRP A 46 4.66 10.92 2.77
C TRP A 46 3.95 9.65 3.27
N ASP A 47 4.68 8.68 3.85
CA ASP A 47 4.14 7.41 4.34
C ASP A 47 4.18 7.28 5.86
N LYS A 48 4.23 8.39 6.60
CA LYS A 48 4.25 8.35 8.07
C LYS A 48 2.88 8.15 8.70
N ALA A 49 1.81 8.43 7.96
CA ALA A 49 0.44 8.31 8.44
C ALA A 49 -0.48 7.78 7.32
N LEU A 50 -1.64 7.29 7.73
CA LEU A 50 -2.75 7.02 6.82
C LEU A 50 -3.32 8.35 6.25
N PRO A 51 -4.03 8.31 5.12
CA PRO A 51 -4.65 9.49 4.55
C PRO A 51 -5.62 10.17 5.52
N ASP A 52 -5.64 11.51 5.48
CA ASP A 52 -6.66 12.30 6.17
C ASP A 52 -8.05 11.90 5.65
N LYS A 53 -9.02 11.74 6.56
CA LYS A 53 -10.42 11.42 6.23
C LYS A 53 -11.04 12.37 5.21
N LYS A 54 -10.57 13.62 5.14
CA LYS A 54 -10.99 14.61 4.14
C LYS A 54 -10.73 14.14 2.71
N ILE A 55 -9.66 13.38 2.48
CA ILE A 55 -9.36 12.81 1.16
C ILE A 55 -10.46 11.82 0.79
N TRP A 56 -10.85 10.94 1.71
CA TRP A 56 -11.94 9.98 1.48
C TRP A 56 -13.29 10.66 1.27
N ALA A 57 -13.60 11.70 2.05
CA ALA A 57 -14.81 12.48 1.85
C ALA A 57 -14.87 13.11 0.45
N GLU A 58 -13.75 13.65 -0.04
CA GLU A 58 -13.67 14.18 -1.41
C GLU A 58 -13.74 13.08 -2.47
N CYS A 59 -13.12 11.91 -2.26
CA CYS A 59 -13.28 10.76 -3.14
C CYS A 59 -14.77 10.35 -3.25
N LEU A 60 -15.49 10.31 -2.12
CA LEU A 60 -16.91 9.99 -2.13
C LEU A 60 -17.76 11.07 -2.82
N ARG A 61 -17.44 12.35 -2.62
CA ARG A 61 -18.13 13.49 -3.26
C ARG A 61 -18.05 13.43 -4.79
N VAL A 62 -16.87 13.13 -5.34
CA VAL A 62 -16.67 13.10 -6.80
C VAL A 62 -17.22 11.83 -7.44
N LEU A 63 -17.44 10.76 -6.68
CA LEU A 63 -18.02 9.51 -7.19
C LEU A 63 -19.50 9.66 -7.51
N LYS A 64 -19.92 9.09 -8.64
CA LYS A 64 -21.35 8.97 -8.98
C LYS A 64 -22.05 7.98 -8.02
N PRO A 65 -23.36 8.16 -7.77
CA PRO A 65 -24.13 7.17 -7.02
C PRO A 65 -24.04 5.78 -7.66
N GLY A 66 -23.69 4.76 -6.86
CA GLY A 66 -23.53 3.38 -7.33
C GLY A 66 -22.15 3.03 -7.90
N SER A 67 -21.22 3.99 -7.95
CA SER A 67 -19.83 3.74 -8.35
C SER A 67 -19.00 3.06 -7.26
N PHE A 68 -17.86 2.51 -7.69
CA PHE A 68 -16.93 1.80 -6.82
C PHE A 68 -15.64 2.60 -6.57
N ALA A 69 -15.02 2.32 -5.42
CA ALA A 69 -13.65 2.68 -5.14
C ALA A 69 -12.83 1.42 -4.87
N PHE A 70 -11.68 1.28 -5.54
CA PHE A 70 -10.66 0.30 -5.23
C PHE A 70 -9.50 1.00 -4.54
N VAL A 71 -9.34 0.73 -3.25
CA VAL A 71 -8.31 1.32 -2.40
C VAL A 71 -7.30 0.25 -2.06
N MET A 72 -6.07 0.40 -2.56
CA MET A 72 -5.00 -0.52 -2.22
C MET A 72 -4.62 -0.36 -0.74
N SER A 73 -4.24 -1.47 -0.11
CA SER A 73 -3.77 -1.51 1.26
C SER A 73 -2.87 -2.74 1.46
N ILE A 74 -2.03 -2.68 2.49
CA ILE A 74 -1.28 -3.86 2.94
C ILE A 74 -2.18 -4.78 3.77
N PRO A 75 -2.00 -6.11 3.67
CA PRO A 75 -2.80 -7.08 4.43
C PRO A 75 -2.45 -7.13 5.93
N ARG A 76 -1.62 -6.21 6.43
CA ARG A 76 -1.28 -6.17 7.87
C ARG A 76 -2.52 -5.69 8.63
N ALA A 77 -2.97 -6.51 9.60
CA ALA A 77 -4.27 -6.31 10.24
C ALA A 77 -4.44 -4.92 10.88
N ASP A 78 -3.38 -4.36 11.46
CA ASP A 78 -3.35 -3.01 12.04
C ASP A 78 -3.58 -1.89 11.01
N CYS A 79 -3.03 -2.03 9.79
CA CYS A 79 -3.18 -1.05 8.72
C CYS A 79 -4.50 -1.25 7.97
N LEU A 80 -4.80 -2.51 7.60
CA LEU A 80 -6.02 -2.86 6.88
C LEU A 80 -7.27 -2.46 7.66
N SER A 81 -7.35 -2.79 8.95
CA SER A 81 -8.50 -2.42 9.80
C SER A 81 -8.71 -0.90 9.86
N ARG A 82 -7.63 -0.13 10.06
CA ARG A 82 -7.70 1.33 10.11
C ARG A 82 -8.08 1.95 8.77
N MET A 83 -7.62 1.38 7.66
CA MET A 83 -8.00 1.82 6.32
C MET A 83 -9.51 1.59 6.10
N ILE A 84 -10.01 0.39 6.44
CA ILE A 84 -11.44 0.05 6.34
C ILE A 84 -12.29 1.01 7.20
N ILE A 85 -11.93 1.20 8.47
CA ILE A 85 -12.63 2.12 9.37
C ILE A 85 -12.61 3.55 8.82
N SER A 86 -11.47 4.02 8.30
CA SER A 86 -11.35 5.38 7.76
C SER A 86 -12.22 5.60 6.52
N LEU A 87 -12.39 4.58 5.67
CA LEU A 87 -13.29 4.60 4.52
C LEU A 87 -14.76 4.58 4.96
N GLU A 88 -15.11 3.71 5.92
CA GLU A 88 -16.46 3.63 6.49
C GLU A 88 -16.88 4.96 7.15
N ASP A 89 -15.98 5.55 7.94
CA ASP A 89 -16.18 6.86 8.57
C ASP A 89 -16.42 7.99 7.55
N ALA A 90 -15.91 7.86 6.33
CA ALA A 90 -16.14 8.81 5.25
C ALA A 90 -17.46 8.57 4.50
N GLY A 91 -18.15 7.46 4.78
CA GLY A 91 -19.44 7.09 4.18
C GLY A 91 -19.36 6.01 3.10
N PHE A 92 -18.20 5.40 2.87
CA PHE A 92 -18.11 4.26 1.96
C PHE A 92 -18.77 3.02 2.55
N ARG A 93 -19.46 2.27 1.70
CA ARG A 93 -19.88 0.90 2.00
C ARG A 93 -18.68 -0.03 1.82
N VAL A 94 -18.27 -0.67 2.91
CA VAL A 94 -17.10 -1.57 2.98
C VAL A 94 -17.48 -3.03 3.24
N ASP A 95 -18.75 -3.39 3.06
CA ASP A 95 -19.33 -4.72 3.28
C ASP A 95 -19.02 -5.71 2.14
N PHE A 96 -18.24 -5.30 1.14
CA PHE A 96 -17.79 -6.15 0.05
C PHE A 96 -16.58 -7.00 0.45
N SER A 97 -16.44 -8.16 -0.20
CA SER A 97 -15.27 -9.02 0.00
C SER A 97 -13.99 -8.33 -0.52
N PRO A 98 -12.93 -8.21 0.29
CA PRO A 98 -11.67 -7.64 -0.17
C PRO A 98 -10.99 -8.53 -1.20
N ILE A 99 -10.31 -7.90 -2.16
CA ILE A 99 -9.47 -8.59 -3.13
C ILE A 99 -8.05 -8.62 -2.59
N PHE A 100 -7.46 -9.82 -2.49
CA PHE A 100 -6.08 -9.98 -2.05
C PHE A 100 -5.14 -10.25 -3.22
N TRP A 101 -4.13 -9.39 -3.36
CA TRP A 101 -3.06 -9.61 -4.31
C TRP A 101 -2.02 -10.58 -3.72
N THR A 102 -2.08 -11.84 -4.15
CA THR A 102 -1.12 -12.88 -3.76
C THR A 102 0.07 -12.91 -4.71
N TYR A 103 1.28 -12.76 -4.18
CA TYR A 103 2.51 -12.83 -4.94
C TYR A 103 3.24 -14.15 -4.67
N ALA A 104 3.75 -14.80 -5.72
CA ALA A 104 4.61 -15.98 -5.59
C ALA A 104 6.04 -15.64 -5.16
N THR A 105 6.43 -14.36 -5.25
CA THR A 105 7.78 -13.87 -4.94
C THR A 105 7.70 -12.61 -4.09
N GLY A 106 8.72 -12.35 -3.25
CA GLY A 106 8.73 -11.14 -2.43
C GLY A 106 9.91 -10.99 -1.48
N PHE A 107 9.94 -9.85 -0.81
CA PHE A 107 10.83 -9.59 0.33
C PHE A 107 10.24 -10.22 1.60
N PRO A 108 11.01 -11.03 2.36
CA PRO A 108 10.67 -11.50 3.69
C PRO A 108 10.32 -10.28 4.52
N LYS A 109 9.08 -10.26 5.00
CA LYS A 109 8.56 -9.20 5.84
C LYS A 109 8.74 -9.49 7.33
N ALA A 110 9.24 -10.68 7.66
CA ALA A 110 9.61 -11.08 9.00
C ALA A 110 11.13 -11.18 9.14
N GLN A 111 11.62 -10.81 10.32
CA GLN A 111 13.03 -10.98 10.67
C GLN A 111 13.36 -12.47 10.77
N ASN A 112 14.48 -12.88 10.19
CA ASN A 112 14.99 -14.23 10.40
C ASN A 112 15.59 -14.31 11.81
N ILE A 113 14.87 -14.97 12.73
CA ILE A 113 15.25 -15.09 14.14
C ILE A 113 16.61 -15.78 14.27
N GLY A 114 16.88 -16.81 13.46
CA GLY A 114 18.17 -17.50 13.47
C GLY A 114 19.33 -16.54 13.24
N LYS A 115 19.27 -15.75 12.16
CA LYS A 115 20.30 -14.74 11.86
C LYS A 115 20.40 -13.67 12.94
N ALA A 116 19.29 -13.30 13.57
CA ALA A 116 19.28 -12.33 14.67
C ALA A 116 20.00 -12.88 15.91
N VAL A 117 19.77 -14.16 16.23
CA VAL A 117 20.43 -14.87 17.34
C VAL A 117 21.92 -15.05 17.05
N ASP A 118 22.30 -15.52 15.86
CA ASP A 118 23.71 -15.68 15.49
C ASP A 118 24.48 -14.36 15.63
N LYS A 119 23.91 -13.28 15.09
CA LYS A 119 24.49 -11.94 15.18
C LYS A 119 24.64 -11.49 16.64
N ARG A 120 23.66 -11.78 17.49
CA ARG A 120 23.71 -11.43 18.91
C ARG A 120 24.75 -12.25 19.68
N LEU A 121 24.97 -13.50 19.29
CA LEU A 121 25.90 -14.42 19.95
C LEU A 121 27.30 -14.43 19.31
N GLY A 122 27.52 -13.69 18.21
CA GLY A 122 28.77 -13.74 17.44
C GLY A 122 29.03 -15.10 16.79
N ALA A 123 27.98 -15.89 16.54
CA ALA A 123 28.11 -17.22 15.95
C ALA A 123 28.25 -17.13 14.43
N GLU A 124 29.23 -17.83 13.88
CA GLU A 124 29.39 -18.00 12.43
C GLU A 124 28.72 -19.32 11.98
N ARG A 125 28.08 -19.30 10.80
CA ARG A 125 27.47 -20.49 10.19
C ARG A 125 28.24 -20.88 8.93
N GLU A 126 28.52 -22.17 8.78
CA GLU A 126 29.25 -22.73 7.63
C GLU A 126 28.40 -22.74 6.36
N VAL A 127 28.90 -22.13 5.26
CA VAL A 127 28.30 -22.04 3.90
C VAL A 127 28.07 -23.39 3.22
N ILE A 128 26.93 -24.03 3.47
CA ILE A 128 26.52 -25.29 2.83
C ILE A 128 26.01 -25.15 1.38
N GLY A 129 25.79 -23.92 0.88
CA GLY A 129 25.36 -23.72 -0.51
C GLY A 129 25.07 -22.26 -0.86
N LYS A 130 25.36 -21.88 -2.11
CA LYS A 130 25.02 -20.57 -2.69
C LYS A 130 24.08 -20.79 -3.88
N GLN A 131 22.88 -20.22 -3.81
CA GLN A 131 21.94 -20.27 -4.94
C GLN A 131 22.11 -19.01 -5.80
N GLY A 132 22.57 -19.18 -7.04
CA GLY A 132 22.61 -18.10 -8.02
C GLY A 132 21.20 -17.72 -8.45
N ARG A 133 20.85 -16.43 -8.43
CA ARG A 133 19.54 -15.96 -8.88
C ARG A 133 19.67 -15.38 -10.29
N GLN A 134 18.91 -15.92 -11.24
CA GLN A 134 18.47 -15.14 -12.39
C GLN A 134 17.50 -14.07 -11.86
N ASN A 135 17.86 -12.80 -12.00
CA ASN A 135 17.03 -11.62 -11.73
C ASN A 135 16.61 -11.35 -10.27
N SER A 136 17.53 -10.78 -9.46
CA SER A 136 17.27 -9.63 -8.56
C SER A 136 18.52 -9.35 -7.71
N ASN A 137 18.94 -8.08 -7.62
CA ASN A 137 20.15 -7.57 -6.94
C ASN A 137 20.23 -7.74 -5.41
N MET A 138 19.73 -8.84 -4.84
CA MET A 138 20.02 -9.20 -3.45
C MET A 138 20.23 -10.71 -3.32
N ALA A 139 21.48 -11.11 -3.09
CA ALA A 139 21.84 -12.47 -2.71
C ALA A 139 21.25 -12.80 -1.33
N ARG A 140 20.69 -14.01 -1.19
CA ARG A 140 20.31 -14.57 0.11
C ARG A 140 21.07 -15.85 0.35
N GLU A 141 21.83 -15.86 1.45
CA GLU A 141 22.36 -17.09 2.04
C GLU A 141 21.26 -17.78 2.85
N TRP A 142 21.06 -19.07 2.54
CA TRP A 142 20.15 -19.97 3.23
C TRP A 142 20.94 -20.96 4.08
N TRP A 143 20.40 -21.25 5.27
CA TRP A 143 21.00 -22.11 6.27
C TRP A 143 19.93 -23.10 6.75
N TYR A 144 19.90 -24.31 6.22
CA TYR A 144 19.12 -25.40 6.82
C TYR A 144 20.08 -26.37 7.51
N GLY A 145 19.96 -26.51 8.83
CA GLY A 145 20.54 -27.62 9.56
C GLY A 145 19.72 -28.87 9.27
N ARG A 146 20.37 -29.95 8.86
CA ARG A 146 19.78 -31.29 8.86
C ARG A 146 19.50 -31.67 10.33
N LEU A 147 18.27 -32.10 10.61
CA LEU A 147 17.96 -32.90 11.79
C LEU A 147 18.67 -34.25 11.70
#